data_AF-A0AAX1WZ17-F1
#
_entry.id   AF-A0AAX1WZ17-F1
#
_cell.length_a   1.000
_cell.length_b   1.000
_cell.length_c   1.000
_cell.angle_alpha   90.00
_cell.angle_beta   90.00
_cell.angle_gamma   90.00
#
_symmetry.space_group_name_H-M   'P 1'
#
loop_
_entity.id
_entity.type
_entity.pdbx_description
1 polymer ?
#
loop_
_entity_poly.entity_id
_entity_poly.type
_entity_poly.pdbx_seq_one_letter_code
_entity_poly.pdbx_strand_id
1 'polypeptide(L)'
;MTLHTSLSTASALAAGWDLHRNPHGRLVLRAADGTAHVGVTPVRAFPIAAPGEGLSLVGPDGHELAWVPRLEQLAPAVRALVEEELAAREFVPTITRIRSVSSFSTPSTWEVDTDRGATQLVLKGEEDIRRLEGRTKLLIAASDGLQFHVPDVTALDRASRKLLERFL
;
A
#
# COMPACT_ATOMS: atom_id res chain seq x y z
N MET A 1 -39.13 2.21 -18.53
CA MET A 1 -38.72 3.40 -17.75
C MET A 1 -37.24 3.25 -17.47
N THR A 2 -36.42 3.69 -18.43
CA THR A 2 -34.99 3.38 -18.52
C THR A 2 -34.21 4.42 -17.75
N LEU A 3 -33.66 4.06 -16.59
CA LEU A 3 -32.74 4.92 -15.85
C LEU A 3 -31.38 4.87 -16.54
N HIS A 4 -31.01 5.99 -17.16
CA HIS A 4 -29.67 6.27 -17.64
C HIS A 4 -28.78 6.49 -16.41
N THR A 5 -28.01 5.48 -16.01
CA THR A 5 -26.98 5.64 -14.99
C THR A 5 -25.80 6.38 -15.60
N SER A 6 -25.56 7.60 -15.15
CA SER A 6 -24.43 8.44 -15.54
C SER A 6 -23.12 7.80 -15.08
N LEU A 7 -22.40 7.16 -16.02
CA LEU A 7 -21.01 6.77 -15.85
C LEU A 7 -20.15 8.04 -15.79
N SER A 8 -19.58 8.33 -14.62
CA SER A 8 -18.56 9.37 -14.49
C SER A 8 -17.28 8.86 -15.13
N THR A 9 -17.03 9.25 -16.38
CA THR A 9 -15.82 8.89 -17.12
C THR A 9 -14.65 9.75 -16.65
N ALA A 10 -13.87 9.26 -15.70
CA ALA A 10 -12.59 9.85 -15.33
C ALA A 10 -11.54 9.44 -16.37
N SER A 11 -11.14 10.37 -17.22
CA SER A 11 -10.25 10.08 -18.36
C SER A 11 -8.77 10.10 -17.97
N ALA A 12 -8.02 9.03 -18.25
CA ALA A 12 -6.56 9.04 -18.23
C ALA A 12 -6.03 9.30 -19.66
N LEU A 13 -6.24 10.53 -20.15
CA LEU A 13 -5.85 10.98 -21.50
C LEU A 13 -4.33 10.89 -21.82
N ALA A 14 -3.48 10.51 -20.87
CA ALA A 14 -2.04 10.32 -21.11
C ALA A 14 -1.65 8.90 -21.57
N ALA A 15 -2.48 7.88 -21.32
CA ALA A 15 -2.09 6.48 -21.52
C ALA A 15 -2.96 5.70 -22.53
N GLY A 16 -3.93 6.36 -23.18
CA GLY A 16 -4.79 5.73 -24.17
C GLY A 16 -5.83 4.77 -23.59
N TRP A 17 -6.14 4.88 -22.30
CA TRP A 17 -7.20 4.10 -21.65
C TRP A 17 -7.93 4.94 -20.62
N ASP A 18 -9.14 4.52 -20.25
CA ASP A 18 -9.88 5.04 -19.09
C ASP A 18 -10.09 3.95 -18.04
N LEU A 19 -10.24 4.38 -16.79
CA LEU A 19 -10.46 3.49 -15.66
C LEU A 19 -11.59 4.05 -14.81
N HIS A 20 -12.61 3.25 -14.57
CA HIS A 20 -13.76 3.65 -13.78
C HIS A 20 -14.28 2.48 -12.93
N ARG A 21 -15.07 2.80 -11.89
CA ARG A 21 -15.72 1.81 -11.04
C ARG A 21 -17.15 1.57 -11.55
N ASN A 22 -17.52 0.30 -11.77
CA ASN A 22 -18.88 -0.05 -12.17
C ASN A 22 -19.84 -0.13 -10.96
N PRO A 23 -21.17 -0.27 -11.17
CA PRO A 23 -22.14 -0.36 -10.07
C PRO A 23 -21.96 -1.55 -9.12
N HIS A 24 -21.20 -2.58 -9.52
CA HIS A 24 -20.86 -3.72 -8.69
C HIS A 24 -19.55 -3.51 -7.90
N GLY A 25 -19.03 -2.28 -7.89
CA GLY A 25 -17.81 -1.92 -7.19
C GLY A 25 -16.52 -2.41 -7.87
N ARG A 26 -16.56 -2.97 -9.08
CA ARG A 26 -15.34 -3.46 -9.76
C ARG A 26 -14.73 -2.38 -10.63
N LEU A 27 -13.40 -2.33 -10.69
CA LEU A 27 -12.72 -1.51 -11.68
C LEU A 27 -12.89 -2.09 -13.09
N VAL A 28 -13.10 -1.19 -14.04
CA VAL A 28 -13.21 -1.46 -15.47
C VAL A 28 -12.20 -0.59 -16.19
N LEU A 29 -11.24 -1.22 -16.87
CA LEU A 29 -10.31 -0.54 -17.77
C LEU A 29 -10.88 -0.62 -19.17
N ARG A 30 -10.96 0.52 -19.85
CA ARG A 30 -11.33 0.59 -21.26
C ARG A 30 -10.14 1.04 -22.09
N ALA A 31 -9.67 0.18 -22.97
CA ALA A 31 -8.55 0.43 -23.86
C ALA A 31 -8.92 1.39 -25.01
N ALA A 32 -7.91 1.88 -25.73
CA ALA A 32 -8.07 2.83 -26.83
C ALA A 32 -8.95 2.30 -27.97
N ASP A 33 -8.94 0.98 -28.19
CA ASP A 33 -9.75 0.27 -29.18
C ASP A 33 -11.23 0.12 -28.77
N GLY A 34 -11.57 0.56 -27.55
CA GLY A 34 -12.90 0.47 -26.96
C GLY A 34 -13.15 -0.82 -26.19
N THR A 35 -12.20 -1.77 -26.17
CA THR A 35 -12.29 -3.01 -25.42
C THR A 35 -12.36 -2.72 -23.92
N ALA A 36 -13.35 -3.31 -23.23
CA ALA A 36 -13.55 -3.14 -21.80
C ALA A 36 -13.14 -4.41 -21.04
N HIS A 37 -12.24 -4.25 -20.08
CA HIS A 37 -11.78 -5.30 -19.16
C HIS A 37 -12.40 -5.04 -17.78
N VAL A 38 -13.25 -5.96 -17.32
CA VAL A 38 -13.94 -5.85 -16.02
C VAL A 38 -13.18 -6.66 -14.96
N GLY A 39 -13.07 -6.12 -13.75
CA GLY A 39 -12.42 -6.80 -12.64
C GLY A 39 -10.91 -6.54 -12.59
N VAL A 40 -10.49 -5.36 -13.03
CA VAL A 40 -9.08 -4.97 -13.01
C VAL A 40 -8.59 -4.79 -11.58
N THR A 41 -7.40 -5.28 -11.31
CA THR A 41 -6.73 -5.19 -10.01
C THR A 41 -5.43 -4.39 -10.16
N PRO A 42 -5.26 -3.28 -9.44
CA PRO A 42 -3.97 -2.61 -9.35
C PRO A 42 -3.01 -3.41 -8.46
N VAL A 43 -1.77 -3.57 -8.91
CA VAL A 43 -0.70 -4.29 -8.21
C VAL A 43 0.57 -3.44 -8.23
N ARG A 44 1.13 -3.15 -7.05
CA ARG A 44 2.42 -2.46 -6.95
C ARG A 44 3.57 -3.44 -7.18
N ALA A 45 4.55 -3.03 -7.98
CA ALA A 45 5.82 -3.75 -8.10
C ALA A 45 6.65 -3.63 -6.80
N PHE A 46 6.59 -2.47 -6.15
CA PHE A 46 7.38 -2.16 -4.95
C PHE A 46 6.51 -1.55 -3.83
N PRO A 47 5.59 -2.31 -3.22
CA PRO A 47 4.55 -1.77 -2.34
C PRO A 47 5.07 -1.00 -1.11
N ILE A 48 6.28 -1.28 -0.67
CA ILE A 48 6.86 -0.67 0.53
C ILE A 48 8.03 0.26 0.18
N ALA A 49 8.95 -0.18 -0.68
CA ALA A 49 10.14 0.59 -1.04
C ALA A 49 9.79 1.84 -1.87
N ALA A 50 8.93 1.68 -2.88
CA ALA A 50 8.54 2.75 -3.78
C ALA A 50 7.00 2.74 -4.01
N PRO A 51 6.20 3.07 -2.98
CA PRO A 51 4.73 3.04 -3.05
C PRO A 51 4.14 4.11 -3.98
N GLY A 52 4.95 4.90 -4.68
CA GLY A 52 4.49 5.80 -5.74
C GLY A 52 4.78 5.26 -7.14
N GLU A 53 5.59 4.21 -7.26
CA GLU A 53 6.28 3.83 -8.49
C GLU A 53 5.98 2.38 -8.88
N GLY A 54 5.89 2.15 -10.19
CA GLY A 54 5.68 0.83 -10.77
C GLY A 54 4.37 0.18 -10.34
N LEU A 55 3.30 0.46 -11.10
CA LEU A 55 2.00 -0.13 -10.89
C LEU A 55 1.53 -0.87 -12.15
N SER A 56 1.18 -2.13 -11.97
CA SER A 56 0.55 -2.96 -12.99
C SER A 56 -0.97 -2.97 -12.79
N LEU A 57 -1.73 -2.75 -13.87
CA LEU A 57 -3.18 -2.97 -13.90
C LEU A 57 -3.42 -4.35 -14.51
N VAL A 58 -3.88 -5.29 -13.69
CA VAL A 58 -3.97 -6.72 -14.04
C VAL A 58 -5.43 -7.12 -14.23
N GLY A 59 -5.71 -7.86 -15.31
CA GLY A 59 -7.02 -8.45 -15.58
C GLY A 59 -7.36 -9.62 -14.64
N PRO A 60 -8.62 -10.08 -14.64
CA PRO A 60 -9.05 -11.23 -13.83
C PRO A 60 -8.39 -12.56 -14.25
N ASP A 61 -7.81 -12.61 -15.46
CA ASP A 61 -7.03 -13.71 -16.01
C ASP A 61 -5.55 -13.68 -15.58
N GLY A 62 -5.13 -12.65 -14.84
CA GLY A 62 -3.75 -12.47 -14.39
C GLY A 62 -2.83 -11.80 -15.40
N HIS A 63 -3.35 -11.39 -16.57
CA HIS A 63 -2.56 -10.68 -17.57
C HIS A 63 -2.48 -9.18 -17.29
N GLU A 64 -1.29 -8.61 -17.47
CA GLU A 64 -1.11 -7.16 -17.41
C GLU A 64 -1.83 -6.49 -18.58
N LEU A 65 -2.69 -5.52 -18.27
CA LEU A 65 -3.43 -4.71 -19.23
C LEU A 65 -2.75 -3.35 -19.47
N ALA A 66 -2.13 -2.80 -18.42
CA ALA A 66 -1.40 -1.54 -18.51
C ALA A 66 -0.34 -1.42 -17.41
N TRP A 67 0.75 -0.72 -17.75
CA TRP A 67 1.80 -0.33 -16.82
C TRP A 67 1.76 1.17 -16.56
N VAL A 68 1.84 1.56 -15.28
CA VAL A 68 1.89 2.96 -14.83
C VAL A 68 3.22 3.17 -14.11
N PRO A 69 4.19 3.90 -14.71
CA PRO A 69 5.49 4.12 -14.10
C PRO A 69 5.42 4.85 -12.76
N ARG A 70 4.56 5.86 -12.64
CA ARG A 70 4.33 6.60 -11.40
C ARG A 70 2.86 6.97 -11.21
N LEU A 71 2.33 6.80 -10.00
CA LEU A 71 0.95 7.14 -9.67
C LEU A 71 0.63 8.62 -9.89
N GLU A 72 1.61 9.51 -9.72
CA GLU A 72 1.45 10.95 -9.93
C GLU A 72 1.14 11.34 -11.38
N GLN A 73 1.39 10.45 -12.34
CA GLN A 73 1.09 10.64 -13.77
C GLN A 73 -0.38 10.35 -14.10
N LEU A 74 -1.11 9.69 -13.20
CA LEU A 74 -2.54 9.43 -13.38
C LEU A 74 -3.35 10.70 -13.13
N ALA A 75 -4.45 10.85 -13.88
CA ALA A 75 -5.43 11.89 -13.59
C ALA A 75 -5.93 11.75 -12.14
N PRO A 76 -6.17 12.83 -11.40
CA PRO A 76 -6.47 12.77 -9.96
C PRO A 76 -7.60 11.82 -9.58
N ALA A 77 -8.67 11.76 -10.37
CA ALA A 77 -9.80 10.85 -10.14
C ALA A 77 -9.42 9.37 -10.34
N VAL A 78 -8.59 9.07 -11.34
CA VAL A 78 -8.10 7.70 -11.59
C VAL A 78 -7.11 7.28 -10.50
N ARG A 79 -6.23 8.20 -10.07
CA ARG A 79 -5.31 7.95 -8.96
C ARG A 79 -6.06 7.60 -7.67
N ALA A 80 -7.11 8.35 -7.34
CA ALA A 80 -7.93 8.09 -6.16
C ALA A 80 -8.57 6.68 -6.20
N LEU A 81 -9.13 6.28 -7.34
CA LEU A 81 -9.70 4.92 -7.50
C LEU A 81 -8.66 3.82 -7.30
N VAL A 82 -7.45 4.02 -7.82
CA VAL A 82 -6.34 3.08 -7.65
C VAL A 82 -5.89 3.02 -6.19
N GLU A 83 -5.71 4.17 -5.53
CA GLU A 83 -5.31 4.26 -4.13
C GLU A 83 -6.33 3.59 -3.19
N GLU A 84 -7.64 3.75 -3.46
CA GLU A 84 -8.71 3.06 -2.74
C GLU A 84 -8.63 1.53 -2.87
N GLU A 85 -8.44 1.02 -4.10
CA GLU A 85 -8.30 -0.43 -4.32
C GLU A 85 -7.04 -1.01 -3.66
N LEU A 86 -5.94 -0.27 -3.71
CA LEU A 86 -4.69 -0.68 -3.08
C LEU A 86 -4.85 -0.69 -1.56
N ALA A 87 -5.44 0.35 -0.96
CA ALA A 87 -5.69 0.41 0.47
C ALA A 87 -6.57 -0.75 1.00
N ALA A 88 -7.50 -1.24 0.18
CA ALA A 88 -8.35 -2.37 0.51
C ALA A 88 -7.62 -3.73 0.47
N ARG A 89 -6.50 -3.83 -0.25
CA ARG A 89 -5.79 -5.10 -0.54
C ARG A 89 -4.41 -5.19 0.11
N GLU A 90 -3.72 -4.06 0.24
CA GLU A 90 -2.39 -3.98 0.84
C GLU A 90 -2.54 -4.04 2.37
N PHE A 91 -2.18 -5.18 2.94
CA PHE A 91 -2.32 -5.49 4.37
C PHE A 91 -0.96 -5.45 5.07
N VAL A 92 -0.35 -4.27 5.14
CA VAL A 92 0.86 -4.03 5.94
C VAL A 92 0.55 -2.90 6.93
N PRO A 93 0.29 -3.21 8.22
CA PRO A 93 0.00 -2.19 9.21
C PRO A 93 1.15 -1.19 9.34
N THR A 94 0.78 0.08 9.35
CA THR A 94 1.71 1.20 9.55
C THR A 94 1.82 1.46 11.05
N ILE A 95 3.01 1.27 11.62
CA ILE A 95 3.27 1.61 13.03
C ILE A 95 3.30 3.13 13.17
N THR A 96 2.40 3.66 13.98
CA THR A 96 2.31 5.08 14.31
C THR A 96 2.93 5.41 15.66
N ARG A 97 3.05 4.42 16.56
CA ARG A 97 3.67 4.56 17.89
C ARG A 97 4.18 3.21 18.41
N ILE A 98 5.32 3.21 19.09
CA ILE A 98 5.81 2.08 19.89
C ILE A 98 5.59 2.44 21.36
N ARG A 99 4.68 1.72 22.01
CA ARG A 99 4.27 1.99 23.39
C ARG A 99 5.25 1.41 24.40
N SER A 100 5.69 0.18 24.17
CA SER A 100 6.60 -0.53 25.06
C SER A 100 7.33 -1.65 24.30
N VAL A 101 8.49 -2.05 24.83
CA VAL A 101 9.20 -3.27 24.43
C VAL A 101 9.51 -4.07 25.69
N SER A 102 9.34 -5.39 25.65
CA SER A 102 9.52 -6.25 26.82
C SER A 102 10.99 -6.39 27.27
N SER A 103 11.92 -6.25 26.32
CA SER A 103 13.36 -6.29 26.52
C SER A 103 14.06 -5.56 25.36
N PHE A 104 15.32 -5.17 25.55
CA PHE A 104 16.21 -4.71 24.48
C PHE A 104 17.07 -5.85 23.89
N SER A 105 16.81 -7.09 24.29
CA SER A 105 17.37 -8.30 23.70
C SER A 105 16.31 -8.98 22.85
N THR A 106 16.72 -9.69 21.80
CA THR A 106 15.82 -10.54 21.03
C THR A 106 15.77 -11.97 21.61
N PRO A 107 14.60 -12.65 21.56
CA PRO A 107 13.32 -12.12 21.09
C PRO A 107 12.71 -11.10 22.06
N SER A 108 11.96 -10.13 21.55
CA SER A 108 11.23 -9.14 22.35
C SER A 108 9.81 -8.94 21.85
N THR A 109 8.87 -8.68 22.77
CA THR A 109 7.47 -8.34 22.46
C THR A 109 7.31 -6.83 22.50
N TRP A 110 6.76 -6.27 21.44
CA TRP A 110 6.53 -4.84 21.30
C TRP A 110 5.04 -4.57 21.27
N GLU A 111 4.59 -3.62 22.08
CA GLU A 111 3.23 -3.09 22.00
C GLU A 111 3.23 -1.87 21.11
N VAL A 112 2.45 -1.90 20.03
CA VAL A 112 2.43 -0.84 19.02
C VAL A 112 1.02 -0.35 18.75
N ASP A 113 0.90 0.93 18.43
CA ASP A 113 -0.30 1.46 17.78
C ASP A 113 -0.05 1.51 16.27
N THR A 114 -1.05 1.10 15.50
CA THR A 114 -1.01 1.11 14.03
C THR A 114 -2.20 1.88 13.45
N ASP A 115 -2.16 2.14 12.15
CA ASP A 115 -3.31 2.65 11.39
C ASP A 115 -4.53 1.70 11.39
N ARG A 116 -4.34 0.45 11.83
CA ARG A 116 -5.40 -0.58 11.96
C ARG A 116 -5.74 -0.91 13.42
N GLY A 117 -5.26 -0.11 14.36
CA GLY A 117 -5.49 -0.28 15.79
C GLY A 117 -4.27 -0.78 16.54
N ALA A 118 -4.43 -0.89 17.85
CA ALA A 118 -3.39 -1.33 18.77
C ALA A 118 -3.17 -2.85 18.65
N THR A 119 -1.90 -3.28 18.61
CA THR A 119 -1.54 -4.71 18.55
C THR A 119 -0.19 -4.97 19.22
N GLN A 120 0.22 -6.24 19.21
CA GLN A 120 1.54 -6.68 19.63
C GLN A 120 2.26 -7.34 18.46
N LEU A 121 3.57 -7.17 18.38
CA LEU A 121 4.44 -7.94 17.52
C LEU A 121 5.57 -8.54 18.34
N VAL A 122 6.08 -9.69 17.91
CA VAL A 122 7.26 -10.32 18.51
C VAL A 122 8.40 -10.23 17.49
N LEU A 123 9.47 -9.54 17.84
CA LEU A 123 10.69 -9.44 17.06
C LEU A 123 11.61 -10.62 17.42
N LYS A 124 11.96 -11.49 16.45
CA LYS A 124 12.81 -12.67 16.70
C LYS A 124 14.30 -12.33 16.70
N GLY A 125 14.72 -11.43 15.83
CA GLY A 125 16.10 -10.97 15.69
C GLY A 125 16.18 -9.50 15.27
N GLU A 126 17.33 -8.86 15.48
CA GLU A 126 17.53 -7.47 15.02
C GLU A 126 17.57 -7.40 13.49
N GLU A 127 17.97 -8.49 12.83
CA GLU A 127 17.95 -8.67 11.38
C GLU A 127 16.54 -8.58 10.77
N ASP A 128 15.49 -8.80 11.57
CA ASP A 128 14.10 -8.66 11.16
C ASP A 128 13.66 -7.19 11.04
N ILE A 129 14.49 -6.24 11.49
CA ILE A 129 14.33 -4.79 11.24
C ILE A 129 15.15 -4.42 10.01
N ARG A 130 14.47 -4.24 8.88
CA ARG A 130 15.10 -3.89 7.60
C ARG A 130 14.93 -2.41 7.30
N ARG A 131 16.04 -1.71 7.08
CA ARG A 131 16.03 -0.33 6.54
C ARG A 131 15.69 -0.38 5.05
N LEU A 132 14.72 0.42 4.64
CA LEU A 132 14.37 0.62 3.23
C LEU A 132 15.08 1.86 2.68
N GLU A 133 14.83 2.19 1.41
CA GLU A 133 15.38 3.38 0.77
C GLU A 133 15.08 4.66 1.58
N GLY A 134 16.10 5.52 1.74
CA GLY A 134 16.00 6.76 2.51
C GLY A 134 16.45 6.68 3.98
N ARG A 135 16.96 5.54 4.47
CA ARG A 135 17.49 5.29 5.85
C ARG A 135 16.51 5.50 7.02
N THR A 136 15.41 6.23 6.82
CA THR A 136 14.39 6.53 7.83
C THR A 136 13.19 5.60 7.78
N LYS A 137 13.03 4.84 6.70
CA LYS A 137 11.95 3.87 6.50
C LYS A 137 12.36 2.49 7.02
N LEU A 138 11.48 1.82 7.75
CA LEU A 138 11.73 0.47 8.27
C LEU A 138 10.62 -0.49 7.91
N LEU A 139 11.00 -1.72 7.60
CA LEU A 139 10.12 -2.88 7.55
C LEU A 139 10.49 -3.79 8.71
N ILE A 140 9.51 -4.16 9.54
CA ILE A 140 9.70 -5.04 10.69
C ILE A 140 8.93 -6.33 10.44
N ALA A 141 9.65 -7.45 10.39
CA ALA A 141 9.05 -8.77 10.27
C ALA A 141 8.76 -9.35 11.67
N ALA A 142 7.49 -9.61 11.95
CA ALA A 142 7.07 -10.25 13.19
C ALA A 142 7.22 -11.77 13.13
N SER A 143 7.29 -12.39 14.31
CA SER A 143 7.52 -13.83 14.48
C SER A 143 6.50 -14.75 13.79
N ASP A 144 5.28 -14.23 13.60
CA ASP A 144 4.10 -14.88 13.02
C ASP A 144 3.99 -14.66 11.50
N GLY A 145 4.96 -13.97 10.90
CA GLY A 145 5.00 -13.68 9.47
C GLY A 145 4.32 -12.36 9.07
N LEU A 146 3.70 -11.64 10.00
CA LEU A 146 3.13 -10.33 9.70
C LEU A 146 4.24 -9.29 9.52
N GLN A 147 4.09 -8.43 8.51
CA GLN A 147 5.01 -7.33 8.27
C GLN A 147 4.40 -6.02 8.74
N PHE A 148 5.24 -5.19 9.36
CA PHE A 148 4.87 -3.85 9.80
C PHE A 148 5.78 -2.81 9.16
N HIS A 149 5.21 -1.67 8.80
CA HIS A 149 5.94 -0.60 8.16
C HIS A 149 6.05 0.63 9.09
N VAL A 150 7.26 1.18 9.20
CA VAL A 150 7.51 2.52 9.75
C VAL A 150 7.88 3.42 8.56
N PRO A 151 6.97 4.31 8.10
CA PRO A 151 7.15 5.08 6.88
C PRO A 151 8.17 6.21 7.04
N ASP A 152 8.37 6.67 8.27
CA ASP A 152 9.42 7.62 8.62
C ASP A 152 9.66 7.58 10.13
N VAL A 153 10.82 7.06 10.54
CA VAL A 153 11.24 7.02 11.95
C VAL A 153 11.31 8.43 12.54
N THR A 154 11.58 9.46 11.74
CA THR A 154 11.66 10.84 12.24
C THR A 154 10.28 11.42 12.58
N ALA A 155 9.21 10.90 11.99
CA ALA A 155 7.84 11.29 12.29
C ALA A 155 7.29 10.63 13.58
N LEU A 156 7.97 9.59 14.09
CA LEU A 156 7.61 8.98 15.37
C LEU A 156 7.89 9.92 16.54
N ASP A 157 7.10 9.77 17.61
CA ASP A 157 7.32 10.52 18.84
C ASP A 157 8.66 10.13 19.51
N ARG A 158 9.16 11.02 20.37
CA ARG A 158 10.48 10.85 21.01
C ARG A 158 10.61 9.54 21.78
N ALA A 159 9.56 9.04 22.42
CA ALA A 159 9.64 7.79 23.18
C ALA A 159 9.79 6.59 22.24
N SER A 160 8.97 6.55 21.19
CA SER A 160 9.05 5.53 20.14
C SER A 160 10.45 5.45 19.52
N ARG A 161 11.04 6.60 19.13
CA ARG A 161 12.39 6.66 18.56
C ARG A 161 13.46 6.12 19.51
N LYS A 162 13.39 6.48 20.80
CA LYS A 162 14.33 6.02 21.83
C LYS A 162 14.30 4.50 22.04
N LEU A 163 13.14 3.88 21.88
CA LEU A 163 13.01 2.41 21.92
C LEU A 163 13.65 1.78 20.68
N LEU A 164 13.33 2.29 19.49
CA LEU A 164 13.88 1.84 18.21
C LEU A 164 15.40 1.94 18.12
N GLU A 165 16.00 3.02 18.62
CA GLU A 165 17.45 3.24 18.66
C GLU A 165 18.24 2.15 19.39
N ARG A 166 17.58 1.31 20.21
CA ARG A 166 18.23 0.21 20.91
C ARG A 166 18.41 -1.05 20.08
N PHE A 167 17.79 -1.10 18.90
CA PHE A 167 17.82 -2.23 17.98
C PHE A 167 18.40 -1.86 16.59
N LEU A 168 18.79 -0.59 16.37
CA LEU A 168 19.19 -0.02 15.07
C LEU A 168 20.65 0.40 15.01
#